data_AF-A0A356UBN4-F1
#
_entry.id   AF-A0A356UBN4-F1
#
_cell.length_a   1.000
_cell.length_b   1.000
_cell.length_c   1.000
_cell.angle_alpha   90.00
_cell.angle_beta   90.00
_cell.angle_gamma   90.00
#
_symmetry.space_group_name_H-M   'P 1'
#
loop_
_entity.id
_entity.type
_entity.pdbx_description
1 polymer ?
#
loop_
_entity_poly.entity_id
_entity_poly.type
_entity_poly.pdbx_seq_one_letter_code
_entity_poly.pdbx_strand_id
1 'polypeptide(L)' 'NAVVSGGNANAIIELPPMSKVIGYIEASEIIAGGFDGALKKDGSITVEIQAITGATNELGFNRMGALEF' A
#
# COMPACT_ATOMS: atom_id res chain seq x y z
N ASN A 1 -15.75 -5.27 -2.28
CA ASN A 1 -15.29 -3.87 -2.27
C ASN A 1 -14.06 -3.75 -3.16
N ALA A 2 -14.00 -2.73 -4.01
CA ALA A 2 -12.84 -2.41 -4.82
C ALA A 2 -12.26 -1.07 -4.34
N VAL A 3 -10.94 -0.94 -4.35
CA VAL A 3 -10.23 0.30 -4.01
C VAL A 3 -9.90 1.02 -5.32
N VAL A 4 -10.32 2.28 -5.45
CA VAL A 4 -10.09 3.11 -6.64
C VAL A 4 -9.34 4.36 -6.21
N SER A 5 -8.19 4.61 -6.83
CA SER A 5 -7.40 5.83 -6.68
C SER A 5 -7.28 6.54 -8.03
N GLY A 6 -7.36 7.86 -8.04
CA GLY A 6 -7.09 8.70 -9.22
C GLY A 6 -5.61 8.96 -9.48
N GLY A 7 -4.73 8.06 -9.01
CA GLY A 7 -3.27 8.22 -9.08
C GLY A 7 -2.61 8.74 -7.79
N ASN A 8 -3.37 8.89 -6.69
CA ASN A 8 -2.78 9.15 -5.37
C ASN A 8 -2.19 7.85 -4.80
N ALA A 9 -0.88 7.84 -4.56
CA ALA A 9 -0.13 6.72 -4.00
C ALA A 9 0.16 6.86 -2.49
N ASN A 10 0.01 8.07 -1.93
CA ASN A 10 0.48 8.43 -0.59
C ASN A 10 -0.63 8.51 0.47
N ALA A 11 -1.85 8.08 0.14
CA ALA A 11 -2.93 8.08 1.10
C ALA A 11 -2.62 7.08 2.23
N ILE A 12 -2.54 7.57 3.47
CA ILE A 12 -2.34 6.72 4.66
C ILE A 12 -3.60 5.90 4.91
N ILE A 13 -3.40 4.61 5.14
CA ILE A 13 -4.43 3.64 5.49
C ILE A 13 -4.01 2.85 6.72
N GLU A 14 -5.00 2.47 7.52
CA GLU A 14 -4.81 1.57 8.65
C GLU A 14 -5.53 0.26 8.36
N LEU A 15 -4.76 -0.82 8.37
CA LEU A 15 -5.26 -2.17 8.23
C LEU A 15 -5.29 -2.80 9.64
N PRO A 16 -6.46 -3.30 10.09
CA PRO A 16 -6.58 -3.88 11.42
C PRO A 16 -5.79 -5.20 11.52
N PRO A 17 -5.52 -5.68 12.75
CA PRO A 17 -4.88 -6.98 12.94
C PRO A 17 -5.71 -8.09 12.31
N MET A 18 -5.05 -9.00 11.58
CA MET A 18 -5.70 -10.10 10.89
C MET A 18 -5.55 -11.41 11.69
N SER A 19 -6.59 -12.23 11.72
CA SER A 19 -6.55 -13.56 12.38
C SER A 19 -5.55 -14.53 11.74
N LYS A 20 -5.21 -14.30 10.46
CA LYS A 20 -4.23 -15.06 9.71
C LYS A 20 -3.44 -14.13 8.79
N VAL A 21 -2.12 -14.22 8.87
CA VAL A 21 -1.18 -13.55 7.97
C VAL A 21 -0.67 -14.55 6.95
N ILE A 22 -0.55 -14.12 5.69
CA ILE A 22 0.06 -14.90 4.61
C ILE A 22 1.28 -14.09 4.13
N GLY A 23 2.47 -14.70 4.19
CA GLY A 23 3.73 -14.01 3.89
C GLY A 23 4.39 -13.42 5.13
N TYR A 24 5.22 -12.40 4.92
CA TYR A 24 6.04 -11.75 5.94
C TYR A 24 5.48 -10.37 6.26
N ILE A 25 4.84 -10.21 7.42
CA ILE A 25 4.19 -8.95 7.81
C ILE A 25 5.22 -7.85 8.08
N GLU A 26 6.41 -8.22 8.54
CA GLU A 26 7.52 -7.32 8.86
C GLU A 26 8.03 -6.56 7.62
N ALA A 27 7.71 -7.03 6.42
CA ALA A 27 8.02 -6.31 5.19
C ALA A 27 7.33 -4.93 5.12
N SER A 28 6.24 -4.71 5.86
CA SER A 28 5.57 -3.40 5.93
C SER A 28 6.46 -2.29 6.50
N GLU A 29 7.55 -2.62 7.18
CA GLU A 29 8.52 -1.65 7.72
C GLU A 29 9.40 -1.01 6.63
N ILE A 30 9.58 -1.71 5.50
CA ILE A 30 10.63 -1.37 4.51
C ILE A 30 10.13 -1.34 3.06
N ILE A 31 8.95 -1.90 2.77
CA ILE A 31 8.37 -1.91 1.43
C ILE A 31 7.96 -0.50 0.99
N ALA A 32 7.81 -0.27 -0.33
CA ALA A 32 7.23 0.96 -0.84
C ALA A 32 5.82 1.20 -0.25
N GLY A 33 5.59 2.39 0.32
CA GLY A 33 4.41 2.74 1.11
C GLY A 33 4.44 2.27 2.56
N GLY A 34 5.42 1.46 2.94
CA GLY A 34 5.76 1.15 4.32
C GLY A 34 6.77 2.14 4.90
N PHE A 35 6.96 2.09 6.22
CA PHE A 35 7.93 2.90 6.95
C PHE A 35 8.21 2.31 8.34
N ASP A 36 9.28 2.77 9.00
CA ASP A 36 9.61 2.37 10.37
C ASP A 36 8.45 2.70 11.33
N GLY A 37 7.94 1.68 12.00
CA GLY A 37 6.75 1.76 12.86
C GLY A 37 5.42 1.53 12.14
N ALA A 38 5.43 1.03 10.89
CA ALA A 38 4.22 0.66 10.17
C ALA A 38 3.47 -0.49 10.86
N LEU A 39 4.17 -1.55 11.27
CA LEU A 39 3.64 -2.67 12.03
C LEU A 39 3.59 -2.32 13.52
N LYS A 40 2.38 -2.20 14.05
CA LYS A 40 2.14 -1.95 15.47
C LYS A 40 2.24 -3.24 16.27
N LYS A 41 2.50 -3.09 17.57
CA LYS A 41 2.60 -4.21 18.54
C LYS A 41 1.33 -5.06 18.64
N ASP A 42 0.18 -4.49 18.30
CA ASP A 42 -1.11 -5.19 18.28
C ASP A 42 -1.35 -5.97 16.98
N GLY A 43 -0.43 -5.91 16.01
CA GLY A 43 -0.52 -6.56 14.71
C GLY A 43 -1.27 -5.77 13.65
N SER A 44 -1.73 -4.55 13.96
CA SER A 44 -2.25 -3.63 12.94
C SER A 44 -1.11 -3.01 12.15
N ILE A 45 -1.41 -2.57 10.93
CA ILE A 45 -0.43 -1.98 10.03
C ILE A 45 -0.92 -0.63 9.51
N THR A 46 -0.08 0.39 9.62
CA THR A 46 -0.30 1.72 9.03
C THR A 46 0.68 1.92 7.89
N VAL A 47 0.16 2.03 6.67
CA VAL A 47 0.94 2.14 5.43
C VAL A 47 0.28 3.15 4.50
N GLU A 48 0.96 3.54 3.43
CA GLU A 48 0.35 4.23 2.30
C GLU A 48 -0.35 3.23 1.35
N ILE A 49 -1.36 3.70 0.63
CA ILE A 49 -2.17 2.89 -0.30
C ILE A 49 -1.37 2.20 -1.40
N GLN A 50 -0.18 2.70 -1.73
CA GLN A 50 0.76 2.05 -2.65
C GLN A 50 1.25 0.67 -2.17
N ALA A 51 1.30 0.42 -0.85
CA ALA A 51 1.64 -0.89 -0.31
C ALA A 51 0.61 -1.98 -0.70
N ILE A 52 -0.66 -1.60 -0.90
CA ILE A 52 -1.71 -2.50 -1.38
C ILE A 52 -1.69 -2.59 -2.90
N THR A 53 -1.71 -1.45 -3.58
CA THR A 53 -1.85 -1.41 -5.04
C THR A 53 -0.64 -1.99 -5.77
N GLY A 54 0.57 -1.79 -5.24
CA GLY A 54 1.79 -2.45 -5.72
C GLY A 54 1.78 -3.97 -5.51
N ALA A 55 1.18 -4.45 -4.41
CA ALA A 55 1.06 -5.89 -4.14
C ALA A 55 0.10 -6.61 -5.10
N THR A 56 -0.82 -5.90 -5.75
CA THR A 56 -1.85 -6.48 -6.63
C THR A 56 -1.61 -6.25 -8.13
N ASN A 57 -0.38 -5.92 -8.54
CA ASN A 57 -0.04 -5.51 -9.90
C ASN A 57 -0.66 -4.15 -10.26
N GLU A 58 0.14 -3.09 -10.14
CA GLU A 58 -0.18 -1.65 -10.26
C GLU A 58 -0.55 -1.19 -11.68
N LEU A 59 -1.22 -2.04 -12.46
CA LEU A 59 -1.62 -1.71 -13.82
C LEU A 59 -2.88 -0.83 -13.82
N GLY A 60 -2.66 0.48 -13.85
CA GLY A 60 -3.70 1.48 -14.09
C GLY A 60 -3.65 2.02 -15.52
N PHE A 61 -4.81 2.19 -16.16
CA PHE A 61 -4.91 2.93 -17.42
C PHE A 61 -5.17 4.41 -17.11
N ASN A 62 -4.18 5.27 -17.32
CA ASN A 62 -4.34 6.71 -17.20
C ASN A 62 -4.33 7.36 -18.59
N ARG A 63 -5.10 8.44 -18.80
CA ARG A 63 -5.09 9.24 -20.05
C ARG A 63 -3.89 10.21 -20.13
N MET A 64 -2.98 10.16 -19.16
CA MET A 64 -1.80 11.02 -19.13
C MET A 64 -0.76 10.44 -20.10
N GLY A 65 -0.68 10.98 -21.31
CA GLY A 65 0.40 10.73 -22.25
C GLY A 65 1.69 11.41 -21.77
N ALA A 66 2.84 10.81 -22.06
CA ALA A 66 4.14 11.44 -21.81
C ALA A 66 4.17 12.81 -22.51
N LEU A 67 4.26 13.89 -21.73
CA LEU A 67 4.67 15.18 -22.25
C LEU A 67 6.20 15.17 -22.24
N GLU A 68 6.76 15.05 -23.43
CA GLU A 68 8.19 15.18 -23.71
C GLU A 68 8.65 16.58 -23.26
N PHE A 69 9.78 16.65 -22.54
CA PHE A 69 10.49 17.90 -22.28
C PHE A 69 11.59 18.09 -23.34
#